data_AF-A0A665VBF4-F1
#
_entry.id   AF-A0A665VBF4-F1
#
_cell.length_a   1.000
_cell.length_b   1.000
_cell.length_c   1.000
_cell.angle_alpha   90.00
_cell.angle_beta   90.00
_cell.angle_gamma   90.00
#
_symmetry.space_group_name_H-M   'P 1'
#
loop_
_entity.id
_entity.type
_entity.pdbx_description
1 polymer ?
#
loop_
_entity_poly.entity_id
_entity_poly.type
_entity_poly.pdbx_seq_one_letter_code
_entity_poly.pdbx_strand_id
1 'polypeptide(L)'
;MADVTARSLQYEYKANSNLVLQADRSLIDRTRRDEPTGEVLSLVGKLEGTKMGDKAQRTKPQKLEERRDKRRKRDEDRHDINKMKGFTLLSEGIDEMVGIVYKPKTKETRETYEVLLSFIHAALGDQPRDILCGAADEVLAVLKNDKMRDKERRREVEQLLGPADDTRYHVLVNLGKKITDYGGDKDLQNMDDNIDETYGVNVQFESDEEEGDEDQFGEVRDEHSDEDSEGEEADVGCTLSANVSLASIKKKDLHPRDIDAFWLQRQLSRFYDDAIVSQKKADEVLEILKTASDDRECENQLVLLLGFNTFDFIKILRQHRRMIQYCTMLASAQSEAEKERIIGKMESDQELSKILYQLQETEKEDIIREERSRRERVRKSRVDDLEAMDIEHGESVAPRQLLDLDDLAFTQGSHFMANKRCQLPDGSFRKQRKGYEEVHVPALKPKPFADDEVLVAIEKLPKYAQAGFEGFKTLNRIQSKLFKTTMETDENLLVCAPTGAGKTNVALMAMLREIGKHINLDGTINVDDFKIIYIAPMHLQLRLLLFIPAFGKLWHHNHCMHP
;
A
#
# COMPACT_ATOMS: atom_id res chain seq x y z
N MET A 1 -8.86 -1.76 55.85
CA MET A 1 -7.88 -1.64 56.98
C MET A 1 -7.27 -2.98 57.40
N ALA A 2 -7.92 -4.13 57.15
CA ALA A 2 -7.37 -5.45 57.49
C ALA A 2 -6.24 -5.93 56.55
N ASP A 3 -6.29 -5.58 55.25
CA ASP A 3 -5.26 -5.98 54.28
C ASP A 3 -3.93 -5.22 54.44
N VAL A 4 -3.99 -4.00 54.95
CA VAL A 4 -2.79 -3.18 55.23
C VAL A 4 -2.05 -3.73 56.46
N THR A 5 -2.78 -4.19 57.48
CA THR A 5 -2.19 -4.87 58.64
C THR A 5 -1.66 -6.25 58.29
N ALA A 6 -2.30 -7.00 57.37
CA ALA A 6 -1.79 -8.29 56.91
C ALA A 6 -0.48 -8.15 56.11
N ARG A 7 -0.38 -7.14 55.23
CA ARG A 7 0.88 -6.82 54.52
C ARG A 7 1.97 -6.31 55.46
N SER A 8 1.65 -5.51 56.48
CA SER A 8 2.69 -5.04 57.43
C SER A 8 3.21 -6.16 58.33
N LEU A 9 2.38 -7.16 58.66
CA LEU A 9 2.78 -8.36 59.40
C LEU A 9 3.66 -9.30 58.57
N GLN A 10 3.49 -9.34 57.24
CA GLN A 10 4.33 -10.17 56.34
C GLN A 10 5.76 -9.63 56.17
N TYR A 11 6.00 -8.33 56.36
CA TYR A 11 7.31 -7.69 56.20
C TYR A 11 7.94 -7.24 57.53
N GLU A 12 7.41 -7.70 58.67
CA GLU A 12 7.95 -7.33 59.98
C GLU A 12 9.28 -8.06 60.26
N TYR A 13 10.39 -7.40 59.89
CA TYR A 13 11.78 -7.83 60.05
C TYR A 13 12.23 -8.15 61.50
N LYS A 14 11.32 -8.00 62.49
CA LYS A 14 11.53 -8.41 63.88
C LYS A 14 11.28 -9.89 64.13
N ALA A 15 10.44 -10.56 63.33
CA ALA A 15 10.12 -11.97 63.56
C ALA A 15 11.26 -12.92 63.16
N ASN A 16 12.14 -12.50 62.24
CA ASN A 16 13.22 -13.36 61.73
C ASN A 16 14.63 -12.97 62.22
N SER A 17 14.78 -11.91 63.03
CA SER A 17 16.10 -11.39 63.41
C SER A 17 16.62 -11.80 64.80
N ASN A 18 15.87 -12.59 65.58
CA ASN A 18 16.27 -12.98 66.93
C ASN A 18 16.19 -14.50 67.20
N LEU A 19 16.63 -15.31 66.24
CA LEU A 19 16.89 -16.74 66.49
C LEU A 19 18.39 -17.05 66.44
N VAL A 20 19.18 -16.29 67.21
CA VAL A 20 20.44 -16.78 67.76
C VAL A 20 20.26 -16.79 69.27
N LEU A 21 19.50 -17.78 69.75
CA LEU A 21 19.52 -18.15 71.15
C LEU A 21 20.94 -18.67 71.44
N GLN A 22 21.64 -18.00 72.35
CA GLN A 22 22.73 -18.65 73.08
C GLN A 22 22.15 -19.94 73.68
N ALA A 23 22.52 -21.09 73.11
CA ALA A 23 22.06 -22.37 73.60
C ALA A 23 22.58 -22.57 75.04
N ASP A 24 21.67 -22.79 75.98
CA ASP A 24 22.01 -23.18 77.35
C ASP A 24 22.76 -24.52 77.32
N ARG A 25 24.07 -24.48 77.56
CA ARG A 25 24.98 -25.64 77.46
C ARG A 25 24.87 -26.63 78.63
N SER A 26 23.86 -26.51 79.48
CA SER A 26 23.65 -27.36 80.66
C SER A 26 22.65 -28.51 80.46
N LEU A 27 21.88 -28.51 79.36
CA LEU A 27 20.84 -29.52 79.06
C LEU A 27 21.12 -30.39 77.83
N ILE A 28 22.29 -30.26 77.20
CA ILE A 28 22.72 -31.15 76.11
C ILE A 28 23.37 -32.38 76.75
N ASP A 29 22.51 -33.31 77.17
CA ASP A 29 22.90 -34.68 77.44
C ASP A 29 23.60 -35.24 76.20
N ARG A 30 24.66 -36.02 76.42
CA ARG A 30 25.57 -36.50 75.36
C ARG A 30 24.81 -37.32 74.32
N THR A 31 24.39 -36.69 73.24
CA THR A 31 23.90 -37.36 72.03
C THR A 31 25.01 -38.21 71.43
N ARG A 32 24.67 -39.44 71.03
CA ARG A 32 25.61 -40.37 70.40
C ARG A 32 26.14 -39.73 69.12
N ARG A 33 27.44 -39.89 68.87
CA ARG A 33 28.21 -39.19 67.81
C ARG A 33 27.69 -39.35 66.36
N ASP A 34 26.63 -40.12 66.11
CA ASP A 34 26.19 -40.52 64.77
C ASP A 34 24.72 -40.16 64.41
N GLU A 35 24.01 -39.33 65.17
CA GLU A 35 22.66 -38.88 64.79
C GLU A 35 22.66 -37.52 64.04
N PRO A 36 22.08 -37.42 62.83
CA PRO A 36 22.05 -36.18 62.06
C PRO A 36 21.09 -35.15 62.67
N THR A 37 21.59 -33.92 62.88
CA THR A 37 20.98 -32.87 63.71
C THR A 37 19.83 -32.07 63.04
N GLY A 38 19.50 -32.35 61.78
CA GLY A 38 18.45 -31.63 61.03
C GLY A 38 18.74 -30.14 60.77
N GLU A 39 19.93 -29.66 61.13
CA GLU A 39 20.35 -28.26 60.99
C GLU A 39 20.68 -27.91 59.53
N VAL A 40 20.21 -26.76 59.04
CA VAL A 40 20.48 -26.30 57.67
C VAL A 40 21.92 -25.83 57.57
N LEU A 41 22.76 -26.64 56.91
CA LEU A 41 24.19 -26.33 56.76
C LEU A 41 24.46 -25.49 55.52
N SER A 42 25.50 -24.66 55.60
CA SER A 42 26.03 -23.90 54.46
C SER A 42 26.37 -24.81 53.27
N LEU A 43 26.12 -24.29 52.06
CA LEU A 43 26.35 -24.95 50.76
C LEU A 43 27.77 -24.72 50.20
N VAL A 44 28.61 -23.94 50.87
CA VAL A 44 30.02 -23.74 50.48
C VAL A 44 30.74 -25.09 50.48
N GLY A 45 31.27 -25.50 49.32
CA GLY A 45 31.91 -26.82 49.11
C GLY A 45 30.96 -28.01 48.89
N LYS A 46 29.63 -27.78 48.91
CA LYS A 46 28.60 -28.82 48.66
C LYS A 46 27.87 -28.64 47.33
N LEU A 47 28.35 -27.72 46.51
CA LEU A 47 27.85 -27.46 45.15
C LEU A 47 28.68 -28.18 44.08
N GLU A 48 29.70 -28.94 44.49
CA GLU A 48 30.52 -29.74 43.59
C GLU A 48 29.66 -30.84 42.96
N GLY A 49 29.42 -30.72 41.66
CA GLY A 49 28.56 -31.64 40.89
C GLY A 49 27.14 -31.13 40.62
N THR A 50 26.69 -30.03 41.23
CA THR A 50 25.41 -29.39 40.90
C THR A 50 25.65 -28.12 40.10
N LYS A 51 25.19 -28.09 38.84
CA LYS A 51 25.21 -26.86 38.04
C LYS A 51 23.98 -26.00 38.36
N MET A 52 24.12 -24.68 38.34
CA MET A 52 22.96 -23.79 38.43
C MET A 52 22.02 -24.07 37.25
N GLY A 53 20.84 -24.62 37.54
CA GLY A 53 19.85 -25.06 36.53
C GLY A 53 19.72 -26.58 36.34
N ASP A 54 20.49 -27.42 37.04
CA ASP A 54 20.52 -28.89 36.83
C ASP A 54 19.18 -29.61 37.10
N LYS A 55 18.28 -28.98 37.87
CA LYS A 55 16.91 -29.45 38.11
C LYS A 55 15.84 -28.42 37.71
N ALA A 56 16.24 -27.38 36.98
CA ALA A 56 15.28 -26.38 36.50
C ALA A 56 14.43 -27.00 35.37
N GLN A 57 13.13 -27.11 35.59
CA GLN A 57 12.17 -27.57 34.58
C GLN A 57 11.35 -26.39 34.07
N ARG A 58 11.11 -26.36 32.76
CA ARG A 58 10.16 -25.43 32.16
C ARG A 58 8.79 -26.09 32.12
N THR A 59 7.78 -25.40 32.61
CA THR A 59 6.38 -25.83 32.48
C THR A 59 5.90 -25.61 31.05
N LYS A 60 4.99 -26.48 30.59
CA LYS A 60 4.24 -26.23 29.36
C LYS A 60 3.08 -25.26 29.66
N PRO A 61 2.61 -24.50 28.66
CA PRO A 61 1.39 -23.71 28.80
C PRO A 61 0.22 -24.59 29.25
N GLN A 62 -0.59 -24.10 30.17
CA GLN A 62 -1.75 -24.83 30.67
C GLN A 62 -2.85 -24.87 29.59
N LYS A 63 -3.67 -25.94 29.59
CA LYS A 63 -4.87 -26.06 28.72
C LYS A 63 -4.64 -25.82 27.21
N LEU A 64 -3.47 -26.22 26.69
CA LEU A 64 -3.09 -25.95 25.29
C LEU A 64 -4.06 -26.57 24.26
N GLU A 65 -4.59 -27.77 24.52
CA GLU A 65 -5.56 -28.42 23.64
C GLU A 65 -6.93 -27.71 23.65
N GLU A 66 -7.43 -27.33 24.83
CA GLU A 66 -8.68 -26.58 24.97
C GLU A 66 -8.60 -25.22 24.27
N ARG A 67 -7.49 -24.49 24.44
CA ARG A 67 -7.25 -23.22 23.74
C ARG A 67 -7.11 -23.40 22.24
N ARG A 68 -6.46 -24.48 21.78
CA ARG A 68 -6.35 -24.81 20.35
C ARG A 68 -7.71 -25.10 19.74
N ASP A 69 -8.59 -25.80 20.46
CA ASP A 69 -9.95 -26.08 20.00
C ASP A 69 -10.81 -24.80 20.00
N LYS A 70 -10.71 -23.96 21.03
CA LYS A 70 -11.35 -22.62 21.06
C LYS A 70 -10.89 -21.76 19.87
N ARG A 71 -9.58 -21.76 19.57
CA ARG A 71 -9.00 -21.06 18.42
C ARG A 71 -9.51 -21.60 17.09
N ARG A 72 -9.50 -22.92 16.89
CA ARG A 72 -10.00 -23.56 15.67
C ARG A 72 -11.45 -23.18 15.41
N LYS A 73 -12.30 -23.23 16.44
CA LYS A 73 -13.71 -22.87 16.33
C LYS A 73 -13.90 -21.39 15.97
N ARG A 74 -13.18 -20.49 16.64
CA ARG A 74 -13.20 -19.05 16.31
C ARG A 74 -12.75 -18.77 14.87
N ASP A 75 -11.68 -19.42 14.41
CA ASP A 75 -11.16 -19.23 13.05
C ASP A 75 -12.13 -19.77 11.99
N GLU A 76 -12.88 -20.82 12.30
CA GLU A 76 -13.99 -21.34 11.48
C GLU A 76 -15.16 -20.34 11.41
N ASP A 77 -15.58 -19.81 12.56
CA ASP A 77 -16.67 -18.83 12.65
C ASP A 77 -16.29 -17.49 11.98
N ARG A 78 -15.03 -17.07 12.11
CA ARG A 78 -14.49 -15.87 11.46
C ARG A 78 -14.12 -16.06 10.00
N HIS A 79 -14.21 -17.28 9.44
CA HIS A 79 -13.82 -17.54 8.06
C HIS A 79 -14.61 -16.70 7.06
N ASP A 80 -15.92 -16.56 7.27
CA ASP A 80 -16.77 -15.75 6.39
C ASP A 80 -16.45 -14.26 6.51
N ILE A 81 -16.22 -13.78 7.73
CA ILE A 81 -15.84 -12.38 8.01
C ILE A 81 -14.47 -12.06 7.38
N ASN A 82 -13.48 -12.94 7.57
CA ASN A 82 -12.15 -12.78 7.00
C ASN A 82 -12.15 -12.93 5.47
N LYS A 83 -12.98 -13.81 4.91
CA LYS A 83 -13.14 -13.95 3.46
C LYS A 83 -13.72 -12.68 2.82
N MET A 84 -14.62 -12.00 3.53
CA MET A 84 -15.20 -10.72 3.09
C MET A 84 -14.36 -9.51 3.53
N LYS A 85 -13.31 -9.70 4.34
CA LYS A 85 -12.40 -8.63 4.75
C LYS A 85 -11.63 -8.14 3.51
N GLY A 86 -11.84 -6.88 3.15
CA GLY A 86 -11.31 -6.26 1.93
C GLY A 86 -12.31 -6.16 0.77
N PHE A 87 -13.48 -6.82 0.87
CA PHE A 87 -14.57 -6.66 -0.09
C PHE A 87 -15.61 -5.69 0.49
N THR A 88 -15.62 -4.46 -0.03
CA THR A 88 -16.61 -3.44 0.31
C THR A 88 -17.80 -3.58 -0.64
N LEU A 89 -19.03 -3.30 -0.18
CA LEU A 89 -20.24 -3.35 -1.02
C LEU A 89 -20.17 -2.52 -2.32
N LEU A 90 -19.28 -1.54 -2.35
CA LEU A 90 -19.04 -0.65 -3.50
C LEU A 90 -17.87 -1.10 -4.40
N SER A 91 -17.09 -2.11 -3.99
CA SER A 91 -15.99 -2.63 -4.81
C SER A 91 -16.47 -3.71 -5.78
N GLU A 92 -15.91 -3.65 -7.00
CA GLU A 92 -16.37 -4.37 -8.19
C GLU A 92 -16.42 -5.89 -8.04
N GLY A 93 -15.62 -6.47 -7.14
CA GLY A 93 -15.55 -7.91 -6.91
C GLY A 93 -16.80 -8.57 -6.31
N ILE A 94 -17.77 -7.79 -5.81
CA ILE A 94 -19.03 -8.33 -5.26
C ILE A 94 -20.12 -8.47 -6.33
N ASP A 95 -20.02 -7.77 -7.46
CA ASP A 95 -21.05 -7.81 -8.51
C ASP A 95 -21.14 -9.20 -9.16
N GLU A 96 -20.03 -9.94 -9.20
CA GLU A 96 -19.97 -11.35 -9.64
C GLU A 96 -20.70 -12.32 -8.68
N MET A 97 -21.03 -11.88 -7.46
CA MET A 97 -21.78 -12.67 -6.47
C MET A 97 -23.27 -12.34 -6.45
N VAL A 98 -23.71 -11.33 -7.19
CA VAL A 98 -25.12 -10.92 -7.27
C VAL A 98 -25.90 -11.96 -8.07
N GLY A 99 -26.79 -12.68 -7.40
CA GLY A 99 -27.63 -13.72 -8.00
C GLY A 99 -27.30 -15.15 -7.58
N ILE A 100 -26.23 -15.38 -6.80
CA ILE A 100 -25.96 -16.68 -6.18
C ILE A 100 -26.90 -16.85 -4.99
N VAL A 101 -27.85 -17.78 -5.11
CA VAL A 101 -28.89 -18.04 -4.11
C VAL A 101 -28.35 -18.94 -3.00
N TYR A 102 -27.46 -19.88 -3.34
CA TYR A 102 -26.95 -20.83 -2.38
C TYR A 102 -25.51 -20.55 -1.96
N LYS A 103 -25.33 -20.33 -0.66
CA LYS A 103 -24.02 -20.26 -0.01
C LYS A 103 -23.89 -21.44 0.96
N PRO A 104 -22.94 -22.36 0.74
CA PRO A 104 -22.75 -23.51 1.62
C PRO A 104 -22.33 -23.03 3.02
N LYS A 105 -23.02 -23.51 4.07
CA LYS A 105 -22.80 -23.07 5.47
C LYS A 105 -21.74 -23.90 6.19
N THR A 106 -21.46 -25.12 5.72
CA THR A 106 -20.50 -26.03 6.36
C THR A 106 -19.30 -26.29 5.44
N LYS A 107 -18.15 -26.65 6.01
CA LYS A 107 -16.95 -27.04 5.24
C LYS A 107 -17.24 -28.24 4.33
N GLU A 108 -17.95 -29.24 4.85
CA GLU A 108 -18.32 -30.44 4.08
C GLU A 108 -19.28 -30.10 2.93
N THR A 109 -20.29 -29.26 3.17
CA THR A 109 -21.24 -28.86 2.12
C THR A 109 -20.56 -27.99 1.06
N ARG A 110 -19.55 -27.18 1.45
CA ARG A 110 -18.71 -26.42 0.52
C ARG A 110 -17.89 -27.33 -0.40
N GLU A 111 -17.24 -28.37 0.12
CA GLU A 111 -16.52 -29.34 -0.71
C GLU A 111 -17.45 -30.04 -1.69
N THR A 112 -18.64 -30.46 -1.24
CA THR A 112 -19.63 -31.07 -2.14
C THR A 112 -20.13 -30.10 -3.20
N TYR A 113 -20.25 -28.82 -2.87
CA TYR A 113 -20.63 -27.77 -3.80
C TYR A 113 -19.53 -27.49 -4.84
N GLU A 114 -18.24 -27.50 -4.46
CA GLU A 114 -17.15 -27.38 -5.43
C GLU A 114 -17.06 -28.60 -6.37
N VAL A 115 -17.34 -29.81 -5.87
CA VAL A 115 -17.44 -31.00 -6.73
C VAL A 115 -18.63 -30.89 -7.68
N LEU A 116 -19.77 -30.36 -7.23
CA LEU A 116 -20.93 -30.07 -8.08
C LEU A 116 -20.60 -29.04 -9.17
N LEU A 117 -19.93 -27.95 -8.81
CA LEU A 117 -19.48 -26.92 -9.75
C LEU A 117 -18.49 -27.48 -10.77
N SER A 118 -17.56 -28.34 -10.33
CA SER A 118 -16.62 -29.02 -11.23
C SER A 118 -17.36 -29.93 -12.22
N PHE A 119 -18.42 -30.60 -11.79
CA PHE A 119 -19.27 -31.42 -12.65
C PHE A 119 -20.02 -30.57 -13.69
N ILE A 120 -20.57 -29.42 -13.27
CA ILE A 120 -21.29 -28.47 -14.13
C ILE A 120 -20.32 -27.82 -15.14
N HIS A 121 -19.13 -27.46 -14.69
CA HIS A 121 -18.07 -26.94 -15.54
C HIS A 121 -17.64 -27.95 -16.61
N ALA A 122 -17.54 -29.24 -16.27
CA ALA A 122 -17.28 -30.29 -17.26
C ALA A 122 -18.41 -30.48 -18.28
N ALA A 123 -19.64 -30.04 -17.97
CA ALA A 123 -20.81 -30.16 -18.86
C ALA A 123 -21.05 -28.89 -19.71
N LEU A 124 -20.94 -27.69 -19.12
CA LEU A 124 -21.16 -26.39 -19.76
C LEU A 124 -19.89 -25.77 -20.38
N GLY A 125 -18.70 -26.27 -20.01
CA GLY A 125 -17.41 -25.76 -20.44
C GLY A 125 -16.92 -24.55 -19.63
N ASP A 126 -15.99 -23.81 -20.22
CA ASP A 126 -15.34 -22.63 -19.62
C ASP A 126 -16.28 -21.43 -19.60
N GLN A 127 -17.16 -21.40 -18.60
CA GLN A 127 -18.05 -20.28 -18.29
C GLN A 127 -17.57 -19.52 -17.05
N PRO A 128 -17.90 -18.22 -16.91
CA PRO A 128 -17.60 -17.45 -15.71
C PRO A 128 -18.32 -18.02 -14.47
N ARG A 129 -17.81 -17.69 -13.28
CA ARG A 129 -18.19 -18.33 -12.01
C ARG A 129 -19.65 -18.04 -11.62
N ASP A 130 -20.16 -16.87 -11.95
CA ASP A 130 -21.56 -16.46 -11.78
C ASP A 130 -22.52 -17.42 -12.52
N ILE A 131 -22.24 -17.74 -13.78
CA ILE A 131 -23.04 -18.66 -14.60
C ILE A 131 -22.96 -20.08 -14.03
N LEU A 132 -21.77 -20.53 -13.60
CA LEU A 132 -21.59 -21.86 -13.00
C LEU A 132 -22.37 -21.99 -11.68
N CYS A 133 -22.31 -20.97 -10.82
CA CYS A 133 -23.08 -20.93 -9.57
C CYS A 133 -24.58 -20.86 -9.84
N GLY A 134 -25.04 -20.01 -10.76
CA GLY A 134 -26.45 -19.94 -11.14
C GLY A 134 -26.99 -21.25 -11.72
N ALA A 135 -26.20 -21.94 -12.55
CA ALA A 135 -26.54 -23.27 -13.05
C ALA A 135 -26.58 -24.32 -11.93
N ALA A 136 -25.65 -24.25 -10.97
CA ALA A 136 -25.66 -25.12 -9.79
C ALA A 136 -26.92 -24.91 -8.95
N ASP A 137 -27.34 -23.67 -8.78
CA ASP A 137 -28.53 -23.30 -8.01
C ASP A 137 -29.81 -23.80 -8.68
N GLU A 138 -29.92 -23.65 -10.01
CA GLU A 138 -31.03 -24.22 -10.80
C GLU A 138 -31.07 -25.75 -10.72
N VAL A 139 -29.90 -26.41 -10.84
CA VAL A 139 -29.81 -27.87 -10.71
C VAL A 139 -30.21 -28.33 -9.30
N LEU A 140 -29.76 -27.63 -8.26
CA LEU A 140 -30.15 -27.94 -6.88
C LEU A 140 -31.64 -27.67 -6.63
N ALA A 141 -32.20 -26.61 -7.21
CA ALA A 141 -33.63 -26.28 -7.12
C ALA A 141 -34.47 -27.42 -7.69
N VAL A 142 -34.11 -27.94 -8.86
CA VAL A 142 -34.80 -29.06 -9.52
C VAL A 142 -34.64 -30.35 -8.72
N LEU A 143 -33.42 -30.68 -8.27
CA LEU A 143 -33.14 -31.93 -7.54
C LEU A 143 -33.80 -32.00 -6.16
N LYS A 144 -33.90 -30.86 -5.45
CA LYS A 144 -34.52 -30.78 -4.12
C LYS A 144 -36.01 -30.47 -4.14
N ASN A 145 -36.62 -30.27 -5.31
CA ASN A 145 -38.06 -30.07 -5.38
C ASN A 145 -38.83 -31.39 -5.24
N ASP A 146 -39.29 -31.69 -4.02
CA ASP A 146 -40.05 -32.92 -3.67
C ASP A 146 -41.39 -33.09 -4.40
N LYS A 147 -41.87 -32.05 -5.09
CA LYS A 147 -43.11 -32.13 -5.89
C LYS A 147 -42.91 -32.75 -7.26
N MET A 148 -41.67 -32.84 -7.74
CA MET A 148 -41.33 -33.33 -9.08
C MET A 148 -40.95 -34.82 -9.04
N ARG A 149 -41.37 -35.57 -10.06
CA ARG A 149 -40.99 -36.98 -10.18
C ARG A 149 -39.57 -37.12 -10.72
N ASP A 150 -38.83 -38.17 -10.34
CA ASP A 150 -37.43 -38.36 -10.76
C ASP A 150 -37.22 -38.33 -12.29
N LYS A 151 -38.20 -38.82 -13.06
CA LYS A 151 -38.16 -38.77 -14.53
C LYS A 151 -38.29 -37.34 -15.08
N GLU A 152 -39.01 -36.47 -14.40
CA GLU A 152 -39.17 -35.06 -14.78
C GLU A 152 -37.95 -34.24 -14.37
N ARG A 153 -37.43 -34.47 -13.15
CA ARG A 153 -36.17 -33.89 -12.67
C ARG A 153 -35.03 -34.18 -13.65
N ARG A 154 -34.94 -35.42 -14.13
CA ARG A 154 -33.94 -35.82 -15.13
C ARG A 154 -34.09 -35.05 -16.43
N ARG A 155 -35.32 -34.89 -16.93
CA ARG A 155 -35.60 -34.17 -18.18
C ARG A 155 -35.23 -32.69 -18.09
N GLU A 156 -35.51 -32.04 -16.97
CA GLU A 156 -35.17 -30.63 -16.74
C GLU A 156 -33.66 -30.42 -16.59
N VAL A 157 -32.98 -31.30 -15.85
CA VAL A 157 -31.52 -31.26 -15.72
C VAL A 157 -30.82 -31.53 -17.05
N GLU A 158 -31.29 -32.50 -17.85
CA GLU A 158 -30.76 -32.75 -19.20
C GLU A 158 -31.06 -31.62 -20.18
N GLN A 159 -32.16 -30.88 -19.99
CA GLN A 159 -32.45 -29.68 -20.77
C GLN A 159 -31.45 -28.55 -20.48
N LEU A 160 -30.91 -28.49 -19.24
CA LEU A 160 -29.97 -27.46 -18.80
C LEU A 160 -28.51 -27.85 -19.08
N LEU A 161 -28.09 -29.06 -18.69
CA LEU A 161 -26.70 -29.55 -18.82
C LEU A 161 -26.42 -30.26 -20.15
N GLY A 162 -27.44 -30.46 -20.97
CA GLY A 162 -27.36 -31.30 -22.16
C GLY A 162 -27.52 -32.80 -21.87
N PRO A 163 -27.46 -33.66 -22.91
CA PRO A 163 -27.65 -35.09 -22.75
C PRO A 163 -26.54 -35.69 -21.88
N ALA A 164 -26.89 -36.11 -20.66
CA ALA A 164 -26.00 -36.75 -19.72
C ALA A 164 -26.22 -38.27 -19.70
N ASP A 165 -25.12 -39.02 -19.53
CA ASP A 165 -25.18 -40.46 -19.32
C ASP A 165 -25.83 -40.79 -17.96
N ASP A 166 -26.50 -41.95 -17.86
CA ASP A 166 -27.23 -42.40 -16.67
C ASP A 166 -26.30 -42.44 -15.45
N THR A 167 -25.05 -42.84 -15.65
CA THR A 167 -24.03 -42.90 -14.59
C THR A 167 -23.73 -41.51 -14.01
N ARG A 168 -23.62 -40.50 -14.88
CA ARG A 168 -23.34 -39.11 -14.50
C ARG A 168 -24.53 -38.49 -13.79
N TYR A 169 -25.75 -38.79 -14.21
CA TYR A 169 -26.96 -38.35 -13.52
C TYR A 169 -27.06 -38.92 -12.10
N HIS A 170 -26.73 -40.19 -11.89
CA HIS A 170 -26.71 -40.78 -10.54
C HIS A 170 -25.67 -40.14 -9.63
N VAL A 171 -24.48 -39.80 -10.15
CA VAL A 171 -23.47 -39.03 -9.41
C VAL A 171 -24.03 -37.68 -8.99
N LEU A 172 -24.70 -36.97 -9.89
CA LEU A 172 -25.31 -35.67 -9.62
C LEU A 172 -26.40 -35.75 -8.53
N VAL A 173 -27.28 -36.77 -8.59
CA VAL A 173 -28.28 -37.01 -7.55
C VAL A 173 -27.64 -37.29 -6.19
N ASN A 174 -26.53 -38.03 -6.16
CA ASN A 174 -25.79 -38.29 -4.92
C ASN A 174 -25.14 -37.01 -4.36
N LEU A 175 -24.63 -36.12 -5.21
CA LEU A 175 -24.12 -34.82 -4.80
C LEU A 175 -25.26 -33.95 -4.23
N GLY A 176 -26.42 -33.91 -4.90
CA GLY A 176 -27.60 -33.19 -4.40
C GLY A 176 -28.12 -33.70 -3.06
N LYS A 177 -28.05 -35.02 -2.81
CA LYS A 177 -28.41 -35.62 -1.50
C LYS A 177 -27.42 -35.30 -0.38
N LYS A 178 -26.14 -35.13 -0.71
CA LYS A 178 -25.11 -34.74 0.28
C LYS A 178 -25.24 -33.29 0.72
N ILE A 179 -25.85 -32.44 -0.11
CA ILE A 179 -26.14 -31.06 0.24
C ILE A 179 -27.40 -31.04 1.12
N THR A 180 -27.27 -30.80 2.41
CA THR A 180 -28.40 -30.81 3.38
C THR A 180 -28.89 -29.42 3.76
N ASP A 181 -28.09 -28.40 3.49
CA ASP A 181 -28.24 -26.98 3.86
C ASP A 181 -29.01 -26.14 2.82
N TYR A 182 -29.13 -26.60 1.57
CA TYR A 182 -29.94 -25.92 0.55
C TYR A 182 -31.43 -25.97 0.89
N GLY A 183 -32.07 -24.80 0.99
CA GLY A 183 -33.49 -24.63 1.35
C GLY A 183 -33.76 -24.24 2.81
N GLY A 184 -32.73 -24.17 3.66
CA GLY A 184 -32.85 -23.80 5.08
C GLY A 184 -33.27 -22.35 5.36
N ASP A 185 -33.42 -21.51 4.34
CA ASP A 185 -33.88 -20.12 4.48
C ASP A 185 -35.40 -19.96 4.47
N LYS A 186 -36.17 -21.02 4.17
CA LYS A 186 -37.64 -20.98 4.39
C LYS A 186 -38.00 -20.82 5.87
N ASP A 187 -37.11 -21.21 6.78
CA ASP A 187 -37.29 -20.96 8.21
C ASP A 187 -36.84 -19.54 8.62
N LEU A 188 -36.06 -18.83 7.79
CA LEU A 188 -35.67 -17.43 8.03
C LEU A 188 -36.77 -16.45 7.56
N GLN A 189 -37.54 -16.77 6.52
CA GLN A 189 -38.73 -15.98 6.19
C GLN A 189 -39.86 -16.09 7.23
N ASN A 190 -39.93 -17.21 7.97
CA ASN A 190 -40.82 -17.33 9.12
C ASN A 190 -40.27 -16.66 10.39
N MET A 191 -39.00 -16.24 10.40
CA MET A 191 -38.42 -15.48 11.51
C MET A 191 -38.67 -13.98 11.39
N ASP A 192 -38.89 -13.46 10.17
CA ASP A 192 -39.17 -12.03 9.94
C ASP A 192 -40.55 -11.62 10.51
N ASP A 193 -41.51 -12.55 10.55
CA ASP A 193 -42.81 -12.37 11.22
C ASP A 193 -42.74 -12.53 12.76
N ASN A 194 -41.59 -12.95 13.31
CA ASN A 194 -41.39 -13.23 14.75
C ASN A 194 -40.31 -12.35 15.41
N ILE A 195 -39.88 -11.25 14.78
CA ILE A 195 -38.84 -10.36 15.32
C ILE A 195 -39.30 -9.61 16.60
N ASP A 196 -40.61 -9.47 16.82
CA ASP A 196 -41.15 -8.59 17.86
C ASP A 196 -41.71 -9.30 19.13
N GLU A 197 -41.52 -10.63 19.26
CA GLU A 197 -42.00 -11.38 20.44
C GLU A 197 -40.88 -11.79 21.42
N THR A 198 -39.68 -11.22 21.31
CA THR A 198 -38.59 -11.47 22.29
C THR A 198 -38.76 -10.62 23.56
N TYR A 199 -39.96 -10.57 24.13
CA TYR A 199 -40.25 -9.90 25.40
C TYR A 199 -39.87 -10.83 26.57
N GLY A 200 -38.64 -10.69 27.06
CA GLY A 200 -38.14 -11.42 28.25
C GLY A 200 -36.88 -12.23 27.98
N VAL A 201 -35.76 -11.54 27.76
CA VAL A 201 -34.44 -12.19 27.78
C VAL A 201 -34.05 -12.45 29.23
N ASN A 202 -33.92 -13.72 29.60
CA ASN A 202 -33.44 -14.09 30.93
C ASN A 202 -31.96 -13.68 31.07
N VAL A 203 -31.70 -12.67 31.90
CA VAL A 203 -30.34 -12.28 32.29
C VAL A 203 -29.96 -13.10 33.51
N GLN A 204 -29.08 -14.08 33.35
CA GLN A 204 -28.46 -14.81 34.45
C GLN A 204 -27.14 -14.12 34.82
N PHE A 205 -27.06 -13.62 36.06
CA PHE A 205 -25.83 -13.07 36.61
C PHE A 205 -25.08 -14.21 37.30
N GLU A 206 -24.22 -14.89 36.55
CA GLU A 206 -23.26 -15.85 37.09
C GLU A 206 -21.87 -15.18 37.13
N SER A 207 -21.16 -15.33 38.24
CA SER A 207 -19.80 -14.81 38.40
C SER A 207 -18.82 -15.78 37.73
N ASP A 208 -18.81 -15.79 36.39
CA ASP A 208 -18.14 -16.82 35.58
C ASP A 208 -16.76 -16.41 35.04
N GLU A 209 -16.13 -15.37 35.61
CA GLU A 209 -14.82 -14.88 35.17
C GLU A 209 -13.67 -15.35 36.09
N GLU A 210 -13.57 -16.67 36.32
CA GLU A 210 -12.32 -17.31 36.78
C GLU A 210 -11.57 -17.96 35.59
N GLU A 211 -11.44 -17.27 34.46
CA GLU A 211 -10.40 -17.62 33.48
C GLU A 211 -9.09 -16.91 33.89
N GLY A 212 -8.00 -17.65 34.08
CA GLY A 212 -6.72 -17.05 34.48
C GLY A 212 -6.20 -16.06 33.43
N ASP A 213 -5.39 -15.08 33.86
CA ASP A 213 -4.87 -13.90 33.11
C ASP A 213 -4.15 -14.18 31.76
N GLU A 214 -4.11 -15.41 31.26
CA GLU A 214 -3.51 -15.80 29.99
C GLU A 214 -4.54 -15.73 28.83
N ASP A 215 -4.07 -15.45 27.61
CA ASP A 215 -4.93 -15.29 26.43
C ASP A 215 -5.87 -16.49 26.19
N GLN A 216 -7.15 -16.18 25.95
CA GLN A 216 -8.24 -17.15 25.80
C GLN A 216 -8.04 -18.11 24.61
N PHE A 217 -7.29 -17.70 23.58
CA PHE A 217 -7.03 -18.47 22.37
C PHE A 217 -5.58 -18.99 22.31
N GLY A 218 -4.76 -18.67 23.30
CA GLY A 218 -3.34 -19.04 23.36
C GLY A 218 -2.50 -18.36 22.26
N GLU A 219 -2.91 -17.17 21.82
CA GLU A 219 -2.21 -16.39 20.81
C GLU A 219 -1.42 -15.24 21.45
N VAL A 220 -0.28 -14.93 20.84
CA VAL A 220 0.44 -13.68 21.14
C VAL A 220 -0.23 -12.61 20.30
N ARG A 221 -1.05 -11.77 20.94
CA ARG A 221 -1.68 -10.62 20.29
C ARG A 221 -0.73 -9.44 20.36
N ASP A 222 -0.07 -9.17 19.25
CA ASP A 222 0.61 -7.89 19.07
C ASP A 222 -0.44 -6.90 18.59
N GLU A 223 -1.03 -6.14 19.52
CA GLU A 223 -1.98 -5.04 19.22
C GLU A 223 -1.34 -3.88 18.41
N HIS A 224 -0.05 -4.03 18.05
CA HIS A 224 0.69 -3.16 17.15
C HIS A 224 0.85 -3.73 15.73
N SER A 225 0.19 -4.84 15.41
CA SER A 225 0.14 -5.42 14.06
C SER A 225 -1.10 -4.94 13.30
N ASP A 226 -1.37 -3.63 13.32
CA ASP A 226 -2.23 -3.05 12.30
C ASP A 226 -1.40 -2.96 11.01
N GLU A 227 -1.80 -3.76 10.01
CA GLU A 227 -1.23 -3.83 8.66
C GLU A 227 -1.43 -2.54 7.83
N ASP A 228 -1.62 -1.38 8.48
CA ASP A 228 -1.80 -0.06 7.85
C ASP A 228 -0.75 0.97 8.32
N SER A 229 0.39 0.53 8.88
CA SER A 229 1.58 1.40 8.92
C SER A 229 2.34 1.22 7.61
N GLU A 230 1.93 1.98 6.59
CA GLU A 230 2.77 2.27 5.43
C GLU A 230 4.19 2.54 5.91
N GLY A 231 5.14 1.81 5.34
CA GLY A 231 6.52 1.83 5.78
C GLY A 231 7.07 3.24 5.85
N GLU A 232 7.54 3.64 7.02
CA GLU A 232 8.48 4.74 7.11
C GLU A 232 9.71 4.31 6.31
N GLU A 233 9.86 4.87 5.11
CA GLU A 233 11.10 4.91 4.36
C GLU A 233 12.18 5.44 5.32
N ALA A 234 12.95 4.53 5.90
CA ALA A 234 14.19 4.88 6.55
C ALA A 234 15.03 5.58 5.48
N ASP A 235 15.20 6.90 5.61
CA ASP A 235 16.09 7.70 4.77
C ASP A 235 17.48 7.05 4.79
N VAL A 236 17.78 6.24 3.78
CA VAL A 236 19.11 5.68 3.52
C VAL A 236 19.94 6.79 2.89
N GLY A 237 20.12 7.87 3.65
CA GLY A 237 20.96 9.01 3.32
C GLY A 237 22.40 8.82 3.77
N CYS A 238 23.03 7.70 3.42
CA CYS A 238 24.51 7.60 3.34
C CYS A 238 24.95 6.33 2.61
N THR A 239 24.79 6.30 1.29
CA THR A 239 25.62 5.45 0.43
C THR A 239 27.07 5.92 0.50
N LEU A 240 27.97 5.02 0.88
CA LEU A 240 29.42 5.24 0.99
C LEU A 240 30.01 5.84 -0.31
N SER A 241 30.45 7.09 -0.27
CA SER A 241 31.37 7.68 -1.24
C SER A 241 32.80 7.51 -0.75
N ALA A 242 33.58 6.69 -1.45
CA ALA A 242 34.98 6.46 -1.16
C ALA A 242 35.82 7.70 -1.51
N ASN A 243 36.67 8.09 -0.56
CA ASN A 243 37.72 9.13 -0.61
C ASN A 243 37.27 10.52 -0.17
N VAL A 244 37.35 10.80 1.14
CA VAL A 244 38.21 11.85 1.73
C VAL A 244 38.19 11.66 3.25
N SER A 245 39.39 11.44 3.81
CA SER A 245 39.85 11.67 5.17
C SER A 245 38.87 11.45 6.33
N LEU A 246 39.24 10.49 7.18
CA LEU A 246 38.77 10.24 8.56
C LEU A 246 38.75 11.53 9.40
N ALA A 247 37.72 12.37 9.21
CA ALA A 247 37.31 13.36 10.18
C ALA A 247 36.34 12.65 11.11
N SER A 248 36.75 12.50 12.36
CA SER A 248 35.88 12.21 13.50
C SER A 248 34.52 12.87 13.27
N ILE A 249 33.43 12.13 13.50
CA ILE A 249 32.09 12.70 13.63
C ILE A 249 32.18 13.74 14.77
N LYS A 250 32.55 14.97 14.42
CA LYS A 250 32.44 16.11 15.31
C LYS A 250 30.94 16.28 15.46
N LYS A 251 30.45 16.08 16.69
CA LYS A 251 29.12 16.55 17.10
C LYS A 251 28.95 17.94 16.49
N LYS A 252 27.87 18.15 15.71
CA LYS A 252 27.53 19.48 15.20
C LYS A 252 27.53 20.43 16.40
N ASP A 253 28.51 21.32 16.43
CA ASP A 253 28.61 22.33 17.48
C ASP A 253 27.44 23.30 17.29
N LEU A 254 26.71 23.60 18.37
CA LEU A 254 25.50 24.41 18.29
C LEU A 254 25.87 25.83 17.87
N HIS A 255 25.36 26.31 16.73
CA HIS A 255 25.62 27.67 16.28
C HIS A 255 24.59 28.63 16.88
N PRO A 256 24.97 29.88 17.25
CA PRO A 256 24.06 30.92 17.72
C PRO A 256 22.83 31.21 16.83
N ARG A 257 22.87 30.81 15.55
CA ARG A 257 21.81 31.05 14.55
C ARG A 257 20.78 29.92 14.49
N ASP A 258 21.16 28.73 14.94
CA ASP A 258 20.23 27.59 15.02
C ASP A 258 19.24 27.77 16.17
N ILE A 259 19.53 28.71 17.09
CA ILE A 259 18.73 29.02 18.28
C ILE A 259 17.73 30.14 17.93
N ASP A 260 16.52 29.74 17.52
CA ASP A 260 15.34 30.58 17.38
C ASP A 260 14.57 30.74 18.71
N ALA A 261 13.60 31.66 18.76
CA ALA A 261 12.76 31.90 19.96
C ALA A 261 12.04 30.64 20.46
N PHE A 262 11.74 29.70 19.56
CA PHE A 262 11.06 28.44 19.84
C PHE A 262 12.01 27.22 19.80
N TRP A 263 13.33 27.43 19.71
CA TRP A 263 14.31 26.35 19.64
C TRP A 263 14.19 25.39 20.80
N LEU A 264 14.10 25.96 22.02
CA LEU A 264 14.02 25.22 23.26
C LEU A 264 12.72 24.39 23.34
N GLN A 265 11.61 24.97 22.87
CA GLN A 265 10.33 24.28 22.77
C GLN A 265 10.39 23.13 21.76
N ARG A 266 11.01 23.32 20.59
CA ARG A 266 11.17 22.25 19.57
C ARG A 266 12.09 21.11 20.01
N GLN A 267 13.08 21.39 20.86
CA GLN A 267 13.88 20.32 21.46
C GLN A 267 13.13 19.58 22.57
N LEU A 268 12.32 20.28 23.35
CA LEU A 268 11.48 19.68 24.38
C LEU A 268 10.27 18.91 23.82
N SER A 269 9.76 19.29 22.65
CA SER A 269 8.66 18.58 21.98
C SER A 269 9.05 17.20 21.44
N ARG A 270 10.36 16.89 21.39
CA ARG A 270 10.85 15.54 21.09
C ARG A 270 10.70 14.58 22.28
N PHE A 271 10.51 15.14 23.48
CA PHE A 271 10.38 14.39 24.72
C PHE A 271 8.98 14.49 25.33
N TYR A 272 8.25 15.57 25.02
CA TYR A 272 6.89 15.83 25.48
C TYR A 272 5.98 16.07 24.27
N ASP A 273 5.04 15.15 24.02
CA ASP A 273 4.09 15.26 22.91
C ASP A 273 3.10 16.43 23.09
N ASP A 274 2.81 16.82 24.35
CA ASP A 274 1.96 17.96 24.65
C ASP A 274 2.73 19.29 24.49
N ALA A 275 2.31 20.08 23.49
CA ALA A 275 2.88 21.39 23.19
C ALA A 275 2.80 22.39 24.35
N ILE A 276 1.76 22.30 25.20
CA ILE A 276 1.58 23.20 26.35
C ILE A 276 2.56 22.86 27.47
N VAL A 277 2.76 21.56 27.73
CA VAL A 277 3.75 21.09 28.70
C VAL A 277 5.15 21.41 28.21
N SER A 278 5.44 21.19 26.92
CA SER A 278 6.73 21.54 26.33
C SER A 278 7.04 23.03 26.42
N GLN A 279 6.04 23.91 26.27
CA GLN A 279 6.22 25.35 26.42
C GLN A 279 6.50 25.74 27.88
N LYS A 280 5.70 25.24 28.84
CA LYS A 280 5.93 25.50 30.27
C LYS A 280 7.31 25.04 30.72
N LYS A 281 7.73 23.86 30.25
CA LYS A 281 9.07 23.32 30.53
C LYS A 281 10.17 24.16 29.89
N ALA A 282 9.94 24.72 28.69
CA ALA A 282 10.89 25.64 28.06
C ALA A 282 11.06 26.92 28.89
N ASP A 283 9.97 27.51 29.37
CA ASP A 283 10.00 28.72 30.21
C ASP A 283 10.69 28.45 31.55
N GLU A 284 10.35 27.34 32.22
CA GLU A 284 11.00 26.90 33.46
C GLU A 284 12.50 26.64 33.26
N VAL A 285 12.90 26.06 32.12
CA VAL A 285 14.32 25.88 31.77
C VAL A 285 15.00 27.24 31.56
N LEU A 286 14.38 28.20 30.87
CA LEU A 286 14.92 29.56 30.71
C LEU A 286 15.09 30.29 32.06
N GLU A 287 14.14 30.13 32.98
CA GLU A 287 14.24 30.69 34.34
C GLU A 287 15.37 30.06 35.15
N ILE A 288 15.57 28.74 35.05
CA ILE A 288 16.70 28.03 35.67
C ILE A 288 18.03 28.53 35.10
N LEU A 289 18.15 28.68 33.78
CA LEU A 289 19.35 29.20 33.14
C LEU A 289 19.69 30.64 33.60
N LYS A 290 18.65 31.45 33.87
CA LYS A 290 18.79 32.84 34.35
C LYS A 290 19.16 32.95 35.82
N THR A 291 18.64 32.08 36.66
CA THR A 291 18.75 32.20 38.13
C THR A 291 19.99 31.49 38.68
N ALA A 292 20.47 30.44 38.03
CA ALA A 292 21.55 29.63 38.57
C ALA A 292 22.88 30.42 38.69
N SER A 293 23.57 30.30 39.81
CA SER A 293 24.86 30.98 40.04
C SER A 293 26.06 30.12 39.62
N ASP A 294 25.92 28.80 39.71
CA ASP A 294 26.96 27.81 39.42
C ASP A 294 26.50 26.79 38.35
N ASP A 295 27.47 26.23 37.61
CA ASP A 295 27.23 25.27 36.53
C ASP A 295 26.64 23.95 37.05
N ARG A 296 27.11 23.53 38.24
CA ARG A 296 26.66 22.30 38.91
C ARG A 296 25.25 22.42 39.49
N GLU A 297 24.88 23.61 39.96
CA GLU A 297 23.53 23.88 40.48
C GLU A 297 22.51 23.91 39.33
N CYS A 298 22.86 24.53 38.20
CA CYS A 298 22.07 24.52 36.98
C CYS A 298 21.81 23.09 36.50
N GLU A 299 22.84 22.24 36.43
CA GLU A 299 22.70 20.84 36.04
C GLU A 299 21.75 20.09 36.98
N ASN A 300 21.87 20.26 38.29
CA ASN A 300 20.99 19.59 39.25
C ASN A 300 19.53 20.04 39.12
N GLN A 301 19.28 21.33 38.91
CA GLN A 301 17.94 21.86 38.69
C GLN A 301 17.35 21.41 37.34
N LEU A 302 18.15 21.34 36.29
CA LEU A 302 17.72 20.83 34.98
C LEU A 302 17.40 19.33 35.02
N VAL A 303 18.20 18.53 35.72
CA VAL A 303 17.93 17.09 35.93
C VAL A 303 16.70 16.89 36.82
N LEU A 304 16.49 17.73 37.83
CA LEU A 304 15.29 17.68 38.67
C LEU A 304 14.02 17.99 37.86
N LEU A 305 14.11 18.92 36.90
CA LEU A 305 12.96 19.37 36.12
C LEU A 305 12.61 18.44 34.94
N LEU A 306 13.62 17.98 34.20
CA LEU A 306 13.45 17.21 32.97
C LEU A 306 13.64 15.69 33.18
N GLY A 307 14.12 15.28 34.35
CA GLY A 307 14.42 13.89 34.69
C GLY A 307 15.74 13.39 34.09
N PHE A 308 16.10 12.15 34.43
CA PHE A 308 17.35 11.53 33.97
C PHE A 308 17.34 11.12 32.48
N ASN A 309 16.15 11.07 31.86
CA ASN A 309 15.99 10.57 30.49
C ASN A 309 16.48 11.58 29.43
N THR A 310 16.50 12.87 29.73
CA THR A 310 16.91 13.93 28.79
C THR A 310 18.36 14.40 29.02
N PHE A 311 19.23 13.53 29.54
CA PHE A 311 20.58 13.90 29.97
C PHE A 311 21.45 14.47 28.84
N ASP A 312 21.31 13.96 27.61
CA ASP A 312 22.06 14.49 26.46
C ASP A 312 21.66 15.92 26.10
N PHE A 313 20.37 16.26 26.24
CA PHE A 313 19.89 17.62 26.04
C PHE A 313 20.36 18.56 27.17
N ILE A 314 20.34 18.07 28.42
CA ILE A 314 20.88 18.80 29.57
C ILE A 314 22.38 19.08 29.39
N LYS A 315 23.12 18.14 28.82
CA LYS A 315 24.55 18.32 28.51
C LYS A 315 24.80 19.43 27.48
N ILE A 316 23.93 19.56 26.47
CA ILE A 316 23.99 20.64 25.48
C ILE A 316 23.64 21.99 26.14
N LEU A 317 22.60 22.02 26.97
CA LEU A 317 22.21 23.22 27.73
C LEU A 317 23.31 23.71 28.67
N ARG A 318 24.03 22.78 29.29
CA ARG A 318 25.18 23.09 30.13
C ARG A 318 26.34 23.65 29.32
N GLN A 319 26.73 22.98 28.24
CA GLN A 319 27.85 23.37 27.40
C GLN A 319 27.67 24.75 26.76
N HIS A 320 26.45 25.08 26.34
CA HIS A 320 26.12 26.34 25.65
C HIS A 320 25.16 27.21 26.45
N ARG A 321 25.27 27.19 27.79
CA ARG A 321 24.35 27.87 28.72
C ARG A 321 24.10 29.34 28.38
N ARG A 322 25.18 30.12 28.29
CA ARG A 322 25.10 31.56 28.02
C ARG A 322 24.62 31.87 26.60
N MET A 323 24.98 31.01 25.64
CA MET A 323 24.55 31.16 24.25
C MET A 323 23.04 30.92 24.11
N ILE A 324 22.53 29.79 24.62
CA ILE A 324 21.11 29.45 24.51
C ILE A 324 20.27 30.47 25.27
N GLN A 325 20.66 30.86 26.48
CA GLN A 325 19.93 31.87 27.25
C GLN A 325 19.81 33.20 26.51
N TYR A 326 20.94 33.80 26.12
CA TYR A 326 20.92 35.14 25.53
C TYR A 326 20.42 35.15 24.08
N CYS A 327 20.69 34.10 23.28
CA CYS A 327 20.11 33.97 21.93
C CYS A 327 18.60 33.77 21.98
N THR A 328 18.09 32.93 22.90
CA THR A 328 16.64 32.77 23.07
C THR A 328 16.00 34.05 23.58
N MET A 329 16.61 34.75 24.54
CA MET A 329 16.13 36.05 25.02
C MET A 329 16.16 37.15 23.95
N LEU A 330 17.20 37.16 23.11
CA LEU A 330 17.34 38.12 22.00
C LEU A 330 16.29 37.85 20.91
N ALA A 331 16.02 36.57 20.62
CA ALA A 331 15.01 36.16 19.65
C ALA A 331 13.58 36.29 20.19
N SER A 332 13.37 36.17 21.50
CA SER A 332 12.06 36.32 22.15
C SER A 332 11.71 37.76 22.53
N ALA A 333 12.64 38.71 22.43
CA ALA A 333 12.42 40.11 22.77
C ALA A 333 11.46 40.77 21.76
N GLN A 334 10.28 41.19 22.22
CA GLN A 334 9.25 41.80 21.38
C GLN A 334 9.47 43.30 21.15
N SER A 335 10.23 43.97 22.02
CA SER A 335 10.50 45.41 21.97
C SER A 335 11.95 45.72 21.60
N GLU A 336 12.14 46.68 20.70
CA GLU A 336 13.48 47.12 20.23
C GLU A 336 14.34 47.68 21.39
N ALA A 337 13.72 48.38 22.34
CA ALA A 337 14.37 48.86 23.55
C ALA A 337 14.83 47.73 24.51
N GLU A 338 14.17 46.57 24.49
CA GLU A 338 14.61 45.40 25.27
C GLU A 338 15.73 44.66 24.56
N LYS A 339 15.65 44.57 23.23
CA LYS A 339 16.72 44.04 22.36
C LYS A 339 18.02 44.82 22.58
N GLU A 340 17.97 46.15 22.58
CA GLU A 340 19.13 47.01 22.85
C GLU A 340 19.70 46.83 24.28
N ARG A 341 18.84 46.66 25.29
CA ARG A 341 19.29 46.36 26.66
C ARG A 341 19.97 45.01 26.77
N ILE A 342 19.50 44.00 26.02
CA ILE A 342 20.11 42.67 25.98
C ILE A 342 21.44 42.73 25.23
N ILE A 343 21.50 43.44 24.10
CA ILE A 343 22.73 43.69 23.34
C ILE A 343 23.77 44.41 24.20
N GLY A 344 23.40 45.47 24.91
CA GLY A 344 24.32 46.19 25.81
C GLY A 344 24.85 45.32 26.95
N LYS A 345 24.05 44.35 27.44
CA LYS A 345 24.54 43.33 28.39
C LYS A 345 25.47 42.31 27.73
N MET A 346 25.17 41.88 26.51
CA MET A 346 26.02 40.96 25.75
C MET A 346 27.35 41.59 25.34
N GLU A 347 27.39 42.90 25.10
CA GLU A 347 28.63 43.64 24.80
C GLU A 347 29.54 43.79 26.03
N SER A 348 28.96 43.83 27.24
CA SER A 348 29.72 43.96 28.48
C SER A 348 30.55 42.70 28.83
N ASP A 349 30.16 41.53 28.30
CA ASP A 349 30.82 40.24 28.55
C ASP A 349 31.64 39.78 27.34
N GLN A 350 32.90 39.40 27.57
CA GLN A 350 33.84 39.02 26.49
C GLN A 350 33.43 37.75 25.72
N GLU A 351 32.69 36.84 26.33
CA GLU A 351 32.17 35.62 25.69
C GLU A 351 30.88 35.87 24.91
N LEU A 352 29.99 36.68 25.47
CA LEU A 352 28.74 37.08 24.82
C LEU A 352 29.00 38.02 23.64
N SER A 353 30.04 38.85 23.73
CA SER A 353 30.49 39.70 22.63
C SER A 353 30.97 38.88 21.43
N LYS A 354 31.64 37.73 21.63
CA LYS A 354 32.00 36.81 20.53
C LYS A 354 30.77 36.19 19.86
N ILE A 355 29.77 35.81 20.63
CA ILE A 355 28.50 35.25 20.15
C ILE A 355 27.69 36.31 19.38
N LEU A 356 27.67 37.53 19.90
CA LEU A 356 27.04 38.69 19.28
C LEU A 356 27.76 39.12 18.01
N TYR A 357 29.10 39.04 17.98
CA TYR A 357 29.90 39.24 16.77
C TYR A 357 29.59 38.17 15.71
N GLN A 358 29.44 36.90 16.10
CA GLN A 358 29.02 35.83 15.19
C GLN A 358 27.61 36.04 14.61
N LEU A 359 26.71 36.66 15.38
CA LEU A 359 25.38 37.07 14.91
C LEU A 359 25.45 38.33 14.02
N GLN A 360 26.27 39.33 14.35
CA GLN A 360 26.34 40.63 13.66
C GLN A 360 27.23 40.67 12.41
N GLU A 361 28.35 39.92 12.36
CA GLU A 361 29.19 39.84 11.14
C GLU A 361 28.38 39.29 9.97
N THR A 362 27.48 38.35 10.26
CA THR A 362 26.60 37.76 9.26
C THR A 362 25.35 38.60 8.99
N GLU A 363 24.91 39.48 9.91
CA GLU A 363 23.91 40.54 9.59
C GLU A 363 24.45 41.56 8.59
N LYS A 364 25.74 41.92 8.63
CA LYS A 364 26.36 42.80 7.61
C LYS A 364 26.53 42.09 6.26
N GLU A 365 26.86 40.79 6.26
CA GLU A 365 26.80 39.98 5.03
C GLU A 365 25.37 39.85 4.51
N ASP A 366 24.37 39.73 5.39
CA ASP A 366 22.96 39.61 5.02
C ASP A 366 22.38 40.95 4.54
N ILE A 367 22.76 42.12 5.10
CA ILE A 367 22.40 43.43 4.52
C ILE A 367 23.06 43.60 3.15
N ILE A 368 24.31 43.17 2.96
CA ILE A 368 24.98 43.23 1.65
C ILE A 368 24.37 42.23 0.66
N ARG A 369 23.92 41.05 1.13
CA ARG A 369 23.27 39.98 0.33
C ARG A 369 21.81 40.32 0.02
N GLU A 370 21.12 41.01 0.92
CA GLU A 370 19.75 41.51 0.79
C GLU A 370 19.71 42.78 -0.08
N GLU A 371 20.68 43.69 0.06
CA GLU A 371 20.88 44.83 -0.85
C GLU A 371 21.36 44.37 -2.24
N ARG A 372 22.20 43.31 -2.33
CA ARG A 372 22.47 42.60 -3.61
C ARG A 372 21.19 42.04 -4.18
N SER A 373 20.37 41.36 -3.38
CA SER A 373 19.10 40.79 -3.82
C SER A 373 18.11 41.87 -4.29
N ARG A 374 18.13 43.06 -3.68
CA ARG A 374 17.29 44.20 -4.05
C ARG A 374 17.78 44.89 -5.33
N ARG A 375 19.10 45.07 -5.48
CA ARG A 375 19.73 45.55 -6.73
C ARG A 375 19.58 44.55 -7.88
N GLU A 376 19.59 43.26 -7.57
CA GLU A 376 19.39 42.17 -8.52
C GLU A 376 17.92 42.07 -8.93
N ARG A 377 16.94 42.30 -8.03
CA ARG A 377 15.51 42.45 -8.39
C ARG A 377 15.25 43.64 -9.32
N VAL A 378 15.89 44.78 -9.10
CA VAL A 378 15.76 45.97 -9.97
C VAL A 378 16.49 45.81 -11.31
N ARG A 379 17.56 45.02 -11.34
CA ARG A 379 18.26 44.67 -12.57
C ARG A 379 17.50 43.58 -13.35
N LYS A 380 16.84 42.64 -12.65
CA LYS A 380 15.97 41.60 -13.22
C LYS A 380 14.70 42.19 -13.85
N SER A 381 14.10 43.22 -13.25
CA SER A 381 12.95 43.93 -13.86
C SER A 381 13.28 44.71 -15.14
N ARG A 382 14.56 44.95 -15.44
CA ARG A 382 15.00 45.65 -16.67
C ARG A 382 15.46 44.71 -17.78
N VAL A 383 15.67 43.44 -17.46
CA VAL A 383 16.09 42.38 -18.40
C VAL A 383 14.91 41.46 -18.78
N ASP A 384 13.85 41.43 -17.95
CA ASP A 384 12.58 40.71 -18.21
C ASP A 384 11.80 41.16 -19.47
N ASP A 385 12.09 42.33 -20.07
CA ASP A 385 11.40 42.77 -21.30
C ASP A 385 12.05 42.27 -22.61
N LEU A 386 13.25 41.66 -22.58
CA LEU A 386 14.01 41.32 -23.80
C LEU A 386 14.42 39.85 -23.96
N GLU A 387 14.28 38.99 -22.95
CA GLU A 387 14.74 37.58 -23.01
C GLU A 387 13.61 36.56 -22.75
N ALA A 388 12.46 36.75 -23.40
CA ALA A 388 11.34 35.80 -23.40
C ALA A 388 11.52 34.58 -24.34
N MET A 389 12.76 34.16 -24.61
CA MET A 389 13.03 32.92 -25.36
C MET A 389 14.27 32.21 -24.80
N ASP A 390 14.03 30.99 -24.32
CA ASP A 390 14.98 29.89 -24.06
C ASP A 390 15.59 29.70 -22.63
N ILE A 391 14.95 28.73 -21.93
CA ILE A 391 15.53 27.62 -21.14
C ILE A 391 15.69 27.77 -19.59
N GLU A 392 14.96 26.87 -18.91
CA GLU A 392 15.16 26.20 -17.60
C GLU A 392 14.95 26.92 -16.23
N HIS A 393 13.74 26.70 -15.69
CA HIS A 393 13.44 26.02 -14.41
C HIS A 393 14.32 26.35 -13.19
N GLY A 394 13.93 27.42 -12.49
CA GLY A 394 14.22 27.65 -11.09
C GLY A 394 12.98 28.12 -10.36
N GLU A 395 11.93 27.29 -10.33
CA GLU A 395 10.71 27.57 -9.57
C GLU A 395 11.01 27.52 -8.07
N SER A 396 10.70 28.61 -7.37
CA SER A 396 10.38 28.55 -5.94
C SER A 396 9.15 27.64 -5.78
N VAL A 397 9.38 26.37 -5.43
CA VAL A 397 8.33 25.35 -5.39
C VAL A 397 7.28 25.76 -4.35
N ALA A 398 6.14 26.24 -4.82
CA ALA A 398 4.94 26.36 -4.01
C ALA A 398 4.60 24.98 -3.40
N PRO A 399 4.04 24.91 -2.18
CA PRO A 399 3.69 23.62 -1.57
C PRO A 399 2.75 22.86 -2.52
N ARG A 400 3.19 21.69 -2.96
CA ARG A 400 2.41 20.83 -3.86
C ARG A 400 1.29 20.17 -3.07
N GLN A 401 0.08 20.18 -3.62
CA GLN A 401 -1.04 19.45 -3.03
C GLN A 401 -0.84 17.95 -3.27
N LEU A 402 -0.97 17.16 -2.20
CA LEU A 402 -0.99 15.70 -2.30
C LEU A 402 -2.37 15.28 -2.84
N LEU A 403 -2.37 14.53 -3.93
CA LEU A 403 -3.57 14.02 -4.58
C LEU A 403 -3.63 12.50 -4.40
N ASP A 404 -4.83 12.00 -4.17
CA ASP A 404 -5.12 10.57 -4.21
C ASP A 404 -5.22 10.14 -5.69
N LEU A 405 -4.36 9.21 -6.10
CA LEU A 405 -4.29 8.73 -7.47
C LEU A 405 -5.34 7.64 -7.76
N ASP A 406 -5.82 6.95 -6.73
CA ASP A 406 -6.79 5.87 -6.89
C ASP A 406 -8.19 6.42 -7.16
N ASP A 407 -8.56 7.55 -6.55
CA ASP A 407 -9.81 8.26 -6.85
C ASP A 407 -9.82 8.86 -8.27
N LEU A 408 -8.66 9.23 -8.80
CA LEU A 408 -8.53 9.76 -10.15
C LEU A 408 -8.53 8.67 -11.23
N ALA A 409 -8.33 7.41 -10.84
CA ALA A 409 -8.29 6.30 -11.77
C ALA A 409 -9.71 5.88 -12.20
N PHE A 410 -9.87 5.56 -13.49
CA PHE A 410 -11.11 4.96 -13.99
C PHE A 410 -11.10 3.46 -13.69
N THR A 411 -11.83 3.04 -12.64
CA THR A 411 -11.91 1.64 -12.20
C THR A 411 -12.32 0.67 -13.31
N GLN A 412 -13.26 1.08 -14.18
CA GLN A 412 -13.77 0.29 -15.31
C GLN A 412 -12.76 0.14 -16.48
N GLY A 413 -11.59 0.80 -16.42
CA GLY A 413 -10.54 0.70 -17.43
C GLY A 413 -11.06 0.92 -18.86
N SER A 414 -10.87 -0.08 -19.74
CA SER A 414 -11.31 0.00 -21.14
C SER A 414 -12.84 -0.02 -21.32
N HIS A 415 -13.61 -0.42 -20.32
CA HIS A 415 -15.07 -0.40 -20.35
C HIS A 415 -15.65 0.96 -19.95
N PHE A 416 -14.80 1.91 -19.53
CA PHE A 416 -15.24 3.23 -19.11
C PHE A 416 -15.94 3.99 -20.26
N MET A 417 -17.22 4.30 -20.05
CA MET A 417 -18.03 5.08 -20.98
C MET A 417 -18.02 6.56 -20.58
N ALA A 418 -17.09 7.34 -21.12
CA ALA A 418 -17.06 8.80 -20.92
C ALA A 418 -18.35 9.48 -21.44
N ASN A 419 -19.00 8.89 -22.46
CA ASN A 419 -20.23 9.38 -23.04
C ASN A 419 -21.48 8.81 -22.34
N LYS A 420 -22.27 9.69 -21.70
CA LYS A 420 -23.54 9.30 -21.05
C LYS A 420 -24.65 8.88 -22.03
N ARG A 421 -24.52 9.20 -23.32
CA ARG A 421 -25.54 8.92 -24.35
C ARG A 421 -24.87 8.38 -25.61
N CYS A 422 -25.46 7.32 -26.19
CA CYS A 422 -25.08 6.75 -27.47
C CYS A 422 -26.19 7.02 -28.50
N GLN A 423 -25.90 7.84 -29.52
CA GLN A 423 -26.83 8.09 -30.63
C GLN A 423 -26.59 7.08 -31.73
N LEU A 424 -27.66 6.40 -32.17
CA LEU A 424 -27.60 5.40 -33.21
C LEU A 424 -27.87 6.01 -34.59
N PRO A 425 -27.30 5.45 -35.68
CA PRO A 425 -27.58 5.89 -37.05
C PRO A 425 -29.05 5.77 -37.44
N ASP A 426 -29.47 6.58 -38.42
CA ASP A 426 -30.83 6.53 -38.96
C ASP A 426 -31.18 5.13 -39.50
N GLY A 427 -32.42 4.70 -39.23
CA GLY A 427 -32.90 3.35 -39.56
C GLY A 427 -32.51 2.28 -38.54
N SER A 428 -31.83 2.65 -37.45
CA SER A 428 -31.65 1.75 -36.31
C SER A 428 -32.97 1.58 -35.55
N PHE A 429 -33.31 0.35 -35.18
CA PHE A 429 -34.50 0.06 -34.39
C PHE A 429 -34.17 -0.94 -33.28
N ARG A 430 -34.95 -0.89 -32.21
CA ARG A 430 -34.84 -1.80 -31.06
C ARG A 430 -36.05 -2.73 -31.05
N LYS A 431 -35.80 -4.02 -30.91
CA LYS A 431 -36.83 -5.06 -30.75
C LYS A 431 -36.61 -5.75 -29.41
N GLN A 432 -37.53 -5.51 -28.48
CA GLN A 432 -37.57 -6.28 -27.24
C GLN A 432 -38.09 -7.68 -27.54
N ARG A 433 -37.30 -8.69 -27.18
CA ARG A 433 -37.69 -10.10 -27.24
C ARG A 433 -37.68 -10.68 -25.83
N LYS A 434 -38.17 -11.91 -25.68
CA LYS A 434 -38.20 -12.58 -24.38
C LYS A 434 -36.76 -12.85 -23.92
N GLY A 435 -36.30 -12.13 -22.90
CA GLY A 435 -35.00 -12.30 -22.26
C GLY A 435 -33.82 -11.54 -22.90
N TYR A 436 -34.04 -10.79 -23.99
CA TYR A 436 -32.98 -9.97 -24.58
C TYR A 436 -33.55 -8.81 -25.41
N GLU A 437 -32.75 -7.75 -25.54
CA GLU A 437 -33.05 -6.63 -26.44
C GLU A 437 -32.17 -6.73 -27.69
N GLU A 438 -32.81 -6.80 -28.86
CA GLU A 438 -32.11 -6.79 -30.14
C GLU A 438 -32.07 -5.36 -30.69
N VAL A 439 -30.87 -4.78 -30.74
CA VAL A 439 -30.63 -3.48 -31.37
C VAL A 439 -30.08 -3.70 -32.77
N HIS A 440 -30.90 -3.44 -33.78
CA HIS A 440 -30.48 -3.57 -35.17
C HIS A 440 -29.95 -2.23 -35.69
N VAL A 441 -28.68 -2.19 -36.08
CA VAL A 441 -28.06 -1.03 -36.73
C VAL A 441 -27.80 -1.38 -38.21
N PRO A 442 -28.44 -0.69 -39.18
CA PRO A 442 -28.28 -0.99 -40.59
C PRO A 442 -26.86 -0.66 -41.08
N ALA A 443 -26.42 -1.36 -42.13
CA ALA A 443 -25.16 -1.04 -42.80
C ALA A 443 -25.20 0.36 -43.42
N LEU A 444 -24.24 1.22 -43.05
CA LEU A 444 -24.16 2.56 -43.60
C LEU A 444 -23.83 2.51 -45.09
N LYS A 445 -24.52 3.33 -45.88
CA LYS A 445 -24.21 3.50 -47.30
C LYS A 445 -22.84 4.19 -47.43
N PRO A 446 -21.94 3.70 -48.31
CA PRO A 446 -20.67 4.36 -48.53
C PRO A 446 -20.90 5.78 -49.05
N LYS A 447 -20.07 6.73 -48.60
CA LYS A 447 -20.13 8.10 -49.10
C LYS A 447 -19.90 8.08 -50.63
N PRO A 448 -20.56 8.94 -51.42
CA PRO A 448 -20.23 9.08 -52.84
C PRO A 448 -18.78 9.57 -52.99
N PHE A 449 -18.15 9.26 -54.13
CA PHE A 449 -16.83 9.81 -54.47
C PHE A 449 -16.96 11.33 -54.67
N ALA A 450 -15.96 12.08 -54.21
CA ALA A 450 -15.85 13.50 -54.55
C ALA A 450 -15.34 13.66 -55.99
N ASP A 451 -15.59 14.82 -56.61
CA ASP A 451 -15.25 15.07 -58.02
C ASP A 451 -13.73 15.00 -58.29
N ASP A 452 -12.90 15.21 -57.27
CA ASP A 452 -11.44 15.16 -57.30
C ASP A 452 -10.84 13.85 -56.77
N GLU A 453 -11.67 12.90 -56.33
CA GLU A 453 -11.25 11.69 -55.65
C GLU A 453 -11.14 10.49 -56.59
N VAL A 454 -9.90 10.11 -56.93
CA VAL A 454 -9.60 8.96 -57.79
C VAL A 454 -8.77 7.93 -57.04
N LEU A 455 -9.06 6.65 -57.30
CA LEU A 455 -8.23 5.56 -56.78
C LEU A 455 -6.85 5.58 -57.44
N VAL A 456 -5.80 5.60 -56.62
CA VAL A 456 -4.42 5.64 -57.11
C VAL A 456 -4.03 4.23 -57.58
N ALA A 457 -3.72 4.10 -58.86
CA ALA A 457 -3.14 2.89 -59.42
C ALA A 457 -1.72 2.69 -58.88
N ILE A 458 -1.33 1.45 -58.63
CA ILE A 458 -0.01 1.14 -58.06
C ILE A 458 1.13 1.54 -59.00
N GLU A 459 0.88 1.58 -60.30
CA GLU A 459 1.81 2.10 -61.30
C GLU A 459 2.21 3.57 -61.06
N LYS A 460 1.36 4.34 -60.38
CA LYS A 460 1.64 5.75 -60.03
C LYS A 460 2.49 5.89 -58.75
N LEU A 461 2.69 4.81 -57.99
CA LEU A 461 3.58 4.82 -56.83
C LEU A 461 5.05 4.91 -57.29
N PRO A 462 5.95 5.48 -56.47
CA PRO A 462 7.38 5.41 -56.73
C PRO A 462 7.86 3.97 -56.92
N LYS A 463 8.80 3.74 -57.85
CA LYS A 463 9.26 2.38 -58.21
C LYS A 463 9.71 1.54 -57.01
N TYR A 464 10.36 2.15 -56.03
CA TYR A 464 10.81 1.46 -54.81
C TYR A 464 9.64 0.99 -53.93
N ALA A 465 8.51 1.69 -53.94
CA ALA A 465 7.34 1.37 -53.14
C ALA A 465 6.42 0.34 -53.80
N GLN A 466 6.48 0.19 -55.14
CA GLN A 466 5.63 -0.74 -55.89
C GLN A 466 5.84 -2.20 -55.48
N ALA A 467 7.07 -2.58 -55.11
CA ALA A 467 7.40 -3.93 -54.64
C ALA A 467 6.63 -4.32 -53.37
N GLY A 468 6.27 -3.35 -52.52
CA GLY A 468 5.48 -3.59 -51.30
C GLY A 468 4.00 -3.88 -51.55
N PHE A 469 3.50 -3.66 -52.77
CA PHE A 469 2.09 -3.82 -53.14
C PHE A 469 1.88 -4.87 -54.26
N GLU A 470 2.75 -5.87 -54.34
CA GLU A 470 2.62 -6.97 -55.30
C GLU A 470 1.26 -7.68 -55.17
N GLY A 471 0.56 -7.87 -56.29
CA GLY A 471 -0.78 -8.49 -56.33
C GLY A 471 -1.95 -7.52 -56.18
N PHE A 472 -1.69 -6.25 -55.85
CA PHE A 472 -2.72 -5.21 -55.83
C PHE A 472 -2.75 -4.45 -57.17
N LYS A 473 -3.94 -3.99 -57.60
CA LYS A 473 -4.10 -3.16 -58.81
C LYS A 473 -4.20 -1.67 -58.50
N THR A 474 -4.95 -1.34 -57.47
CA THR A 474 -5.23 0.03 -57.02
C THR A 474 -5.23 0.09 -55.49
N LEU A 475 -4.86 1.23 -54.93
CA LEU A 475 -5.02 1.51 -53.51
C LEU A 475 -6.50 1.68 -53.15
N ASN A 476 -6.88 1.35 -51.90
CA ASN A 476 -8.22 1.63 -51.39
C ASN A 476 -8.49 3.13 -51.33
N ARG A 477 -9.77 3.53 -51.19
CA ARG A 477 -10.18 4.94 -51.13
C ARG A 477 -9.42 5.76 -50.07
N ILE A 478 -9.34 5.26 -48.84
CA ILE A 478 -8.61 5.93 -47.74
C ILE A 478 -7.11 6.01 -48.02
N GLN A 479 -6.52 4.92 -48.52
CA GLN A 479 -5.10 4.87 -48.87
C GLN A 479 -4.77 5.85 -50.00
N SER A 480 -5.62 5.93 -51.03
CA SER A 480 -5.48 6.87 -52.15
C SER A 480 -5.54 8.32 -51.70
N LYS A 481 -6.44 8.64 -50.75
CA LYS A 481 -6.54 9.99 -50.17
C LYS A 481 -5.31 10.38 -49.37
N LEU A 482 -4.74 9.44 -48.62
CA LEU A 482 -3.57 9.68 -47.77
C LEU A 482 -2.24 9.52 -48.50
N PHE A 483 -2.24 9.01 -49.74
CA PHE A 483 -1.03 8.69 -50.50
C PHE A 483 -0.05 9.86 -50.58
N LYS A 484 -0.53 11.06 -50.94
CA LYS A 484 0.33 12.26 -51.02
C LYS A 484 0.96 12.59 -49.67
N THR A 485 0.16 12.62 -48.61
CA THR A 485 0.66 12.95 -47.27
C THR A 485 1.59 11.88 -46.69
N THR A 486 1.40 10.61 -47.03
CA THR A 486 2.28 9.52 -46.55
C THR A 486 3.59 9.44 -47.32
N MET A 487 3.56 9.61 -48.64
CA MET A 487 4.74 9.37 -49.50
C MET A 487 5.49 10.65 -49.87
N GLU A 488 4.86 11.83 -49.84
CA GLU A 488 5.49 13.09 -50.25
C GLU A 488 5.90 13.96 -49.03
N THR A 489 5.14 13.96 -47.92
CA THR A 489 5.43 14.78 -46.70
C THR A 489 5.84 14.01 -45.44
N ASP A 490 6.76 14.55 -44.64
CA ASP A 490 7.32 13.89 -43.44
C ASP A 490 6.53 14.23 -42.15
N GLU A 491 5.25 14.53 -42.30
CA GLU A 491 4.40 14.99 -41.20
C GLU A 491 3.88 13.80 -40.38
N ASN A 492 3.64 14.07 -39.09
CA ASN A 492 2.99 13.11 -38.20
C ASN A 492 1.54 12.88 -38.64
N LEU A 493 1.14 11.61 -38.74
CA LEU A 493 -0.18 11.21 -39.26
C LEU A 493 -1.06 10.59 -38.17
N LEU A 494 -2.27 11.14 -38.00
CA LEU A 494 -3.34 10.53 -37.21
C LEU A 494 -4.46 10.05 -38.14
N VAL A 495 -4.66 8.73 -38.23
CA VAL A 495 -5.64 8.12 -39.12
C VAL A 495 -6.76 7.43 -38.32
N CYS A 496 -7.91 8.11 -38.20
CA CYS A 496 -9.11 7.57 -37.58
C CYS A 496 -10.00 6.90 -38.64
N ALA A 497 -9.86 5.58 -38.82
CA ALA A 497 -10.64 4.82 -39.80
C ALA A 497 -11.20 3.52 -39.21
N PRO A 498 -12.32 2.98 -39.76
CA PRO A 498 -12.92 1.72 -39.31
C PRO A 498 -11.96 0.52 -39.37
N THR A 499 -12.23 -0.51 -38.57
CA THR A 499 -11.51 -1.78 -38.64
C THR A 499 -11.71 -2.43 -40.01
N GLY A 500 -10.63 -2.94 -40.61
CA GLY A 500 -10.66 -3.49 -41.97
C GLY A 500 -10.56 -2.46 -43.10
N ALA A 501 -10.52 -1.15 -42.82
CA ALA A 501 -10.41 -0.11 -43.85
C ALA A 501 -9.02 -0.02 -44.54
N GLY A 502 -8.08 -0.90 -44.18
CA GLY A 502 -6.75 -0.96 -44.77
C GLY A 502 -5.72 -0.02 -44.14
N LYS A 503 -5.86 0.29 -42.84
CA LYS A 503 -4.91 1.12 -42.06
C LYS A 503 -3.47 0.56 -42.09
N THR A 504 -3.32 -0.76 -42.08
CA THR A 504 -2.02 -1.44 -42.14
C THR A 504 -1.22 -1.06 -43.39
N ASN A 505 -1.87 -0.95 -44.54
CA ASN A 505 -1.20 -0.54 -45.78
C ASN A 505 -0.84 0.95 -45.77
N VAL A 506 -1.55 1.79 -45.01
CA VAL A 506 -1.16 3.20 -44.81
C VAL A 506 0.12 3.27 -43.99
N ALA A 507 0.23 2.47 -42.92
CA ALA A 507 1.48 2.33 -42.18
C ALA A 507 2.61 1.80 -43.08
N LEU A 508 2.34 0.79 -43.91
CA LEU A 508 3.31 0.28 -44.88
C LEU A 508 3.81 1.37 -45.85
N MET A 509 2.93 2.25 -46.34
CA MET A 509 3.36 3.38 -47.17
C MET A 509 4.32 4.32 -46.44
N ALA A 510 4.04 4.66 -45.18
CA ALA A 510 4.94 5.48 -44.38
C ALA A 510 6.30 4.79 -44.14
N MET A 511 6.31 3.46 -43.94
CA MET A 511 7.54 2.70 -43.80
C MET A 511 8.34 2.64 -45.10
N LEU A 512 7.67 2.42 -46.23
CA LEU A 512 8.30 2.39 -47.56
C LEU A 512 8.89 3.75 -47.94
N ARG A 513 8.29 4.85 -47.50
CA ARG A 513 8.86 6.19 -47.65
C ARG A 513 10.19 6.31 -46.91
N GLU A 514 10.25 5.88 -45.65
CA GLU A 514 11.48 5.95 -44.85
C GLU A 514 12.57 5.05 -45.45
N ILE A 515 12.22 3.82 -45.83
CA ILE A 515 13.10 2.93 -46.59
C ILE A 515 13.59 3.62 -47.88
N GLY A 516 12.69 4.34 -48.56
CA GLY A 516 12.97 5.10 -49.78
C GLY A 516 14.02 6.21 -49.62
N LYS A 517 14.20 6.77 -48.42
CA LYS A 517 15.26 7.76 -48.13
C LYS A 517 16.65 7.14 -48.08
N HIS A 518 16.75 5.84 -47.80
CA HIS A 518 18.01 5.11 -47.59
C HIS A 518 18.32 4.13 -48.73
N ILE A 519 17.97 4.50 -49.97
CA ILE A 519 18.26 3.72 -51.18
C ILE A 519 19.51 4.28 -51.86
N ASN A 520 20.52 3.43 -52.06
CA ASN A 520 21.70 3.78 -52.84
C ASN A 520 21.39 3.85 -54.33
N LEU A 521 22.25 4.54 -55.10
CA LEU A 521 22.15 4.63 -56.56
C LEU A 521 22.14 3.26 -57.26
N ASP A 522 22.73 2.24 -56.62
CA ASP A 522 22.79 0.85 -57.10
C ASP A 522 21.50 0.05 -56.80
N GLY A 523 20.52 0.66 -56.12
CA GLY A 523 19.22 0.05 -55.79
C GLY A 523 19.22 -0.79 -54.50
N THR A 524 20.33 -0.86 -53.77
CA THR A 524 20.42 -1.51 -52.45
C THR A 524 19.92 -0.60 -51.33
N ILE A 525 19.35 -1.18 -50.28
CA ILE A 525 18.85 -0.46 -49.10
C ILE A 525 19.91 -0.51 -47.98
N ASN A 526 20.25 0.64 -47.38
CA ASN A 526 21.12 0.70 -46.21
C ASN A 526 20.33 0.41 -44.93
N VAL A 527 20.37 -0.83 -44.47
CA VAL A 527 19.61 -1.28 -43.30
C VAL A 527 20.15 -0.76 -41.96
N ASP A 528 21.40 -0.30 -41.93
CA ASP A 528 22.05 0.18 -40.70
C ASP A 528 21.73 1.65 -40.40
N ASP A 529 21.27 2.41 -41.41
CA ASP A 529 21.06 3.86 -41.30
C ASP A 529 19.72 4.22 -40.63
N PHE A 530 18.76 3.29 -40.55
CA PHE A 530 17.41 3.56 -40.06
C PHE A 530 16.80 2.39 -39.29
N LYS A 531 15.86 2.69 -38.39
CA LYS A 531 15.02 1.69 -37.71
C LYS A 531 13.57 2.18 -37.68
N ILE A 532 12.64 1.27 -37.92
CA ILE A 532 11.21 1.53 -37.89
C ILE A 532 10.59 0.72 -36.78
N ILE A 533 9.89 1.39 -35.86
CA ILE A 533 9.21 0.74 -34.74
C ILE A 533 7.71 0.69 -35.05
N TYR A 534 7.15 -0.52 -35.12
CA TYR A 534 5.71 -0.73 -35.26
C TYR A 534 5.14 -1.30 -33.98
N ILE A 535 4.33 -0.50 -33.27
CA ILE A 535 3.66 -0.92 -32.04
C ILE A 535 2.24 -1.35 -32.40
N ALA A 536 1.91 -2.60 -32.08
CA ALA A 536 0.55 -3.14 -32.23
C ALA A 536 0.01 -3.59 -30.88
N PRO A 537 -1.31 -3.44 -30.62
CA PRO A 537 -1.90 -3.76 -29.32
C PRO A 537 -1.95 -5.26 -29.02
N MET A 538 -1.97 -6.13 -30.05
CA MET A 538 -2.03 -7.59 -29.87
C MET A 538 -0.85 -8.31 -30.52
N HIS A 539 -0.35 -9.34 -29.82
CA HIS A 539 0.73 -10.19 -30.32
C HIS A 539 0.35 -10.98 -31.59
N LEU A 540 -0.92 -11.36 -31.76
CA LEU A 540 -1.39 -12.06 -32.97
C LEU A 540 -1.37 -11.16 -34.21
N GLN A 541 -1.65 -9.86 -34.05
CA GLN A 541 -1.63 -8.89 -35.14
C GLN A 541 -0.20 -8.66 -35.67
N LEU A 542 0.80 -8.69 -34.78
CA LEU A 542 2.22 -8.67 -35.17
C LEU A 542 2.59 -9.87 -36.05
N ARG A 543 2.14 -11.09 -35.68
CA ARG A 543 2.40 -12.30 -36.48
C ARG A 543 1.73 -12.24 -37.86
N LEU A 544 0.53 -11.69 -37.94
CA LEU A 544 -0.19 -11.55 -39.20
C LEU A 544 0.49 -10.53 -40.15
N LEU A 545 1.18 -9.53 -39.57
CA LEU A 545 1.96 -8.55 -40.31
C LEU A 545 3.25 -9.15 -40.90
N LEU A 546 3.90 -10.06 -40.17
CA LEU A 546 5.04 -10.86 -40.67
C LEU A 546 4.65 -11.79 -41.83
N PHE A 547 3.39 -12.24 -41.87
CA PHE A 547 2.84 -13.06 -42.95
C PHE A 547 2.46 -12.26 -44.20
N ILE A 548 2.51 -10.92 -44.17
CA ILE A 548 2.32 -10.13 -45.39
C ILE A 548 3.52 -10.43 -46.30
N PRO A 549 3.30 -10.97 -47.51
CA PRO A 549 4.39 -11.34 -48.42
C PRO A 549 5.33 -10.17 -48.73
N ALA A 550 4.87 -8.92 -48.61
CA ALA A 550 5.68 -7.72 -48.73
C ALA A 550 6.77 -7.61 -47.65
N PHE A 551 6.44 -7.87 -46.37
CA PHE A 551 7.42 -7.89 -45.29
C PHE A 551 8.32 -9.13 -45.37
N GLY A 552 7.70 -10.28 -45.62
CA GLY A 552 8.41 -11.55 -45.77
C GLY A 552 9.38 -11.57 -46.96
N LYS A 553 9.03 -11.04 -48.13
CA LYS A 553 9.92 -11.01 -49.32
C LYS A 553 11.00 -9.94 -49.23
N LEU A 554 10.71 -8.75 -48.69
CA LEU A 554 11.76 -7.74 -48.45
C LEU A 554 12.83 -8.26 -47.47
N TRP A 555 12.44 -9.06 -46.47
CA TRP A 555 13.37 -9.66 -45.50
C TRP A 555 13.98 -11.01 -45.94
N HIS A 556 13.21 -11.90 -46.58
CA HIS A 556 13.71 -13.23 -46.98
C HIS A 556 14.69 -13.19 -48.15
N HIS A 557 14.67 -12.17 -49.02
CA HIS A 557 15.69 -12.05 -50.06
C HIS A 557 17.11 -11.81 -49.49
N ASN A 558 17.22 -11.30 -48.27
CA ASN A 558 18.52 -11.05 -47.62
C ASN A 558 18.97 -12.14 -46.66
N HIS A 559 18.08 -13.03 -46.18
CA HIS A 559 18.51 -14.18 -45.37
C HIS A 559 19.12 -15.34 -46.18
N CYS A 560 19.09 -15.28 -47.52
CA CYS A 560 19.77 -16.25 -48.38
C CYS A 560 21.20 -15.84 -48.80
N MET A 561 21.72 -14.71 -48.30
CA MET A 561 23.10 -14.27 -48.54
C MET A 561 23.80 -13.91 -47.24
N HIS A 562 23.98 -14.87 -46.34
CA HIS A 562 25.19 -14.98 -45.52
C HIS A 562 25.32 -16.43 -45.03
N PRO A 563 26.49 -17.09 -45.20
CA PRO A 563 26.75 -18.44 -44.71
C PRO A 563 26.84 -18.52 -43.18
#